data_AF-A0A2P4SM66-F1
#
_entry.id   AF-A0A2P4SM66-F1
#
_cell.length_a   1.000
_cell.length_b   1.000
_cell.length_c   1.000
_cell.angle_alpha   90.00
_cell.angle_beta   90.00
_cell.angle_gamma   90.00
#
_symmetry.space_group_name_H-M   'P 1'
#
loop_
_entity.id
_entity.type
_entity.pdbx_description
1 polymer ?
#
loop_
_entity_poly.entity_id
_entity_poly.type
_entity_poly.pdbx_seq_one_letter_code
_entity_poly.pdbx_strand_id
1 'polypeptide(L)'
;VCDSLGRRHMNLCPACAFCSLKVEQCQNIHNLRRVHCKTGSFIAYINPQISTQHRAAGNKTSFPEPLEYFGTQVSRGLRPEYWCSLIATQGCDDPRVMLWLQAEYATFRAGDVPDKICDSGGVQHPTYCAFKSHQCLQQSLYNQRVIRHGCFANQTYHVLSEEEGKEEVRRWHQRFLSLTEG
;
A
#
# COMPACT_ATOMS: atom_id res chain seq x y z
N VAL A 1 -5.99 -4.36 21.32
CA VAL A 1 -5.12 -3.21 21.67
C VAL A 1 -5.81 -2.41 22.77
N CYS A 2 -5.10 -1.80 23.72
CA CYS A 2 -5.71 -1.00 24.79
C CYS A 2 -5.30 0.47 24.70
N ASP A 3 -6.18 1.36 25.17
CA ASP A 3 -5.96 2.81 25.19
C ASP A 3 -5.94 3.42 26.61
N SER A 4 -5.51 4.67 26.69
CA SER A 4 -5.39 5.42 27.95
C SER A 4 -6.73 5.78 28.60
N LEU A 5 -7.87 5.45 27.98
CA LEU A 5 -9.22 5.62 28.54
C LEU A 5 -9.75 4.31 29.16
N GLY A 6 -8.92 3.28 29.25
CA GLY A 6 -9.34 2.00 29.82
C GLY A 6 -10.18 1.15 28.86
N ARG A 7 -10.09 1.40 27.54
CA ARG A 7 -10.80 0.62 26.53
C ARG A 7 -9.89 -0.44 25.92
N ARG A 8 -10.45 -1.63 25.66
CA ARG A 8 -9.84 -2.72 24.91
C ARG A 8 -10.52 -2.80 23.55
N HIS A 9 -9.80 -2.40 22.51
CA HIS A 9 -10.27 -2.44 21.13
C HIS A 9 -10.41 -3.90 20.64
N MET A 10 -11.59 -4.23 20.15
CA MET A 10 -12.00 -5.56 19.71
C MET A 10 -11.39 -5.94 18.37
N ASN A 11 -10.98 -7.21 18.23
CA ASN A 11 -10.33 -7.73 17.03
C ASN A 11 -11.31 -8.50 16.13
N LEU A 12 -12.30 -7.80 15.57
CA LEU A 12 -13.32 -8.42 14.71
C LEU A 12 -12.75 -8.86 13.34
N CYS A 13 -11.59 -8.35 12.95
CA CYS A 13 -10.85 -8.68 11.74
C CYS A 13 -9.34 -8.50 12.00
N PRO A 14 -8.42 -8.99 11.13
CA PRO A 14 -6.98 -8.98 11.38
C PRO A 14 -6.37 -7.63 11.81
N ALA A 15 -6.97 -6.51 11.39
CA ALA A 15 -6.51 -5.16 11.73
C ALA A 15 -7.52 -4.33 12.55
N CYS A 16 -8.73 -4.83 12.82
CA CYS A 16 -9.84 -4.03 13.35
C CYS A 16 -9.52 -3.39 14.72
N ALA A 17 -8.85 -4.12 15.61
CA ALA A 17 -8.47 -3.57 16.92
C ALA A 17 -7.48 -2.41 16.81
N PHE A 18 -6.59 -2.45 15.82
CA PHE A 18 -5.59 -1.41 15.61
C PHE A 18 -6.18 -0.20 14.87
N CYS A 19 -6.96 -0.45 13.81
CA CYS A 19 -7.68 0.60 13.08
C CYS A 19 -8.62 1.36 14.01
N SER A 20 -9.38 0.65 14.86
CA SER A 20 -10.25 1.27 15.84
C SER A 20 -9.50 2.20 16.80
N LEU A 21 -8.32 1.82 17.30
CA LEU A 21 -7.51 2.73 18.11
C LEU A 21 -7.06 3.95 17.30
N LYS A 22 -6.60 3.74 16.07
CA LYS A 22 -6.04 4.81 15.23
C LYS A 22 -7.09 5.85 14.84
N VAL A 23 -8.29 5.41 14.48
CA VAL A 23 -9.41 6.31 14.21
C VAL A 23 -9.71 7.19 15.44
N GLU A 24 -9.75 6.58 16.62
CA GLU A 24 -9.94 7.32 17.86
C GLU A 24 -8.80 8.30 18.15
N GLN A 25 -7.55 7.95 17.88
CA GLN A 25 -6.40 8.85 18.04
C GLN A 25 -6.45 10.05 17.08
N CYS A 26 -7.07 9.90 15.90
CA CYS A 26 -7.20 10.99 14.93
C CYS A 26 -8.40 11.90 15.22
N GLN A 27 -9.50 11.35 15.75
CA GLN A 27 -10.75 12.08 15.97
C GLN A 27 -10.83 12.74 17.36
N ASN A 28 -10.06 12.26 18.33
CA ASN A 28 -10.16 12.72 19.70
C ASN A 28 -9.34 13.99 19.94
N ILE A 29 -9.95 14.98 20.58
CA ILE A 29 -9.32 16.26 20.99
C ILE A 29 -8.33 16.03 22.15
N HIS A 30 -8.49 14.93 22.87
CA HIS A 30 -7.57 14.51 23.93
C HIS A 30 -6.48 13.57 23.36
N ASN A 31 -5.25 13.73 23.85
CA ASN A 31 -4.08 12.92 23.50
C ASN A 31 -4.24 11.44 23.89
N LEU A 32 -5.04 10.69 23.13
CA LEU A 32 -5.30 9.27 23.36
C LEU A 32 -4.04 8.45 23.08
N ARG A 33 -3.54 7.73 24.09
CA ARG A 33 -2.31 6.93 23.97
C ARG A 33 -2.62 5.44 23.95
N ARG A 34 -1.85 4.70 23.16
CA ARG A 34 -1.80 3.24 23.25
C ARG A 34 -1.13 2.86 24.57
N VAL A 35 -1.74 1.95 25.32
CA VAL A 35 -1.18 1.42 26.56
C VAL A 35 -1.06 -0.10 26.52
N HIS A 36 -0.26 -0.66 27.42
CA HIS A 36 -0.24 -2.10 27.64
C HIS A 36 -1.54 -2.53 28.31
N CYS A 37 -2.14 -3.61 27.80
CA CYS A 37 -3.28 -4.24 28.45
C CYS A 37 -2.80 -4.95 29.72
N LYS A 38 -2.57 -4.19 30.81
CA LYS A 38 -2.22 -4.74 32.12
C LYS A 38 -3.37 -5.59 32.67
N THR A 39 -3.08 -6.43 33.66
CA THR A 39 -4.09 -7.22 34.40
C THR A 39 -5.01 -6.27 35.17
N GLY A 40 -6.17 -5.97 34.58
CA GLY A 40 -7.20 -5.05 35.07
C GLY A 40 -8.39 -5.06 34.10
N SER A 41 -9.57 -4.63 34.54
CA SER A 41 -10.77 -4.66 33.69
C SER A 41 -10.73 -3.53 32.65
N PHE A 42 -10.52 -3.87 31.39
CA PHE A 42 -10.72 -2.96 30.26
C PHE A 42 -12.12 -3.15 29.68
N ILE A 43 -12.76 -2.06 29.29
CA ILE A 43 -14.07 -2.10 28.65
C ILE A 43 -13.88 -2.47 27.18
N ALA A 44 -14.56 -3.52 26.73
CA ALA A 44 -14.57 -3.91 25.32
C ALA A 44 -15.12 -2.77 24.46
N TYR A 45 -14.38 -2.38 23.43
CA TYR A 45 -14.73 -1.23 22.61
C TYR A 45 -14.42 -1.47 21.14
N ILE A 46 -15.23 -0.89 20.26
CA ILE A 46 -14.91 -0.76 18.84
C ILE A 46 -15.44 0.58 18.36
N ASN A 47 -14.64 1.26 17.53
CA ASN A 47 -15.06 2.50 16.91
C ASN A 47 -16.32 2.22 16.04
N PRO A 48 -17.38 3.02 16.17
CA PRO A 48 -18.64 2.80 15.45
C PRO A 48 -18.49 2.73 13.93
N GLN A 49 -17.59 3.51 13.33
CA GLN A 49 -17.36 3.51 11.88
C GLN A 49 -16.77 2.17 11.42
N ILE A 50 -15.79 1.63 12.16
CA ILE A 50 -15.19 0.33 11.89
C ILE A 50 -16.20 -0.81 12.11
N SER A 51 -17.03 -0.73 13.16
CA SER A 51 -18.10 -1.70 13.40
C SER A 51 -19.11 -1.74 12.25
N THR A 52 -19.52 -0.57 11.74
CA THR A 52 -20.47 -0.48 10.61
C THR A 52 -19.86 -1.04 9.32
N GLN A 53 -18.60 -0.71 9.03
CA GLN A 53 -17.88 -1.28 7.88
C GLN A 53 -17.77 -2.80 7.97
N HIS A 54 -17.45 -3.34 9.15
CA HIS A 54 -17.38 -4.78 9.38
C HIS A 54 -18.75 -5.47 9.19
N ARG A 55 -19.85 -4.86 9.66
CA ARG A 55 -21.20 -5.39 9.44
C ARG A 55 -21.60 -5.35 7.96
N ALA A 56 -21.24 -4.29 7.25
CA ALA A 56 -21.49 -4.19 5.81
C ALA A 56 -20.67 -5.23 5.01
N ALA A 57 -19.47 -5.55 5.48
CA ALA A 57 -18.62 -6.62 4.94
C ALA A 57 -19.22 -8.01 5.17
N GLY A 58 -19.78 -8.29 6.35
CA GLY A 58 -20.41 -9.57 6.68
C GLY A 58 -21.64 -9.90 5.81
N ASN A 59 -22.31 -8.89 5.26
CA ASN A 59 -23.44 -9.06 4.34
C ASN A 59 -23.05 -9.26 2.86
N LYS A 60 -21.75 -9.18 2.53
CA LYS A 60 -21.24 -9.45 1.18
C LYS A 60 -20.41 -10.73 1.21
N THR A 61 -21.07 -11.86 0.97
CA THR A 61 -20.45 -13.15 0.64
C THR A 61 -19.74 -13.05 -0.71
N SER A 62 -18.54 -12.47 -0.72
CA SER A 62 -17.45 -12.63 -1.70
C SER A 62 -16.48 -11.47 -1.52
N PHE A 63 -15.52 -11.65 -0.61
CA PHE A 63 -14.27 -10.94 -0.76
C PHE A 63 -13.49 -11.68 -1.85
N PRO A 64 -13.12 -11.04 -2.98
CA PRO A 64 -12.13 -11.62 -3.86
C PRO A 64 -10.89 -11.89 -3.02
N GLU A 65 -10.30 -13.08 -3.19
CA GLU A 65 -9.09 -13.49 -2.48
C GLU A 65 -8.02 -12.38 -2.48
N PRO A 66 -7.12 -12.34 -1.48
CA PRO A 66 -6.01 -11.42 -1.47
C PRO A 66 -5.18 -11.63 -2.74
N LEU A 67 -5.41 -10.78 -3.73
CA LEU A 67 -4.66 -10.82 -4.98
C LEU A 67 -3.18 -10.64 -4.65
N GLU A 68 -2.39 -11.67 -4.95
CA GLU A 68 -0.92 -11.72 -4.96
C GLU A 68 -0.29 -10.75 -5.98
N TYR A 69 -0.97 -9.65 -6.26
CA TYR A 69 -0.57 -8.62 -7.21
C TYR A 69 0.44 -7.62 -6.60
N PHE A 70 0.31 -7.44 -5.27
CA PHE A 70 0.98 -6.51 -4.37
C PHE A 70 2.43 -6.73 -3.91
N GLY A 71 2.91 -7.98 -3.98
CA GLY A 71 3.86 -8.47 -2.97
C GLY A 71 3.18 -8.54 -1.59
N THR A 72 2.22 -9.45 -1.45
CA THR A 72 1.48 -9.65 -0.20
C THR A 72 2.31 -10.41 0.81
N GLN A 73 3.02 -9.67 1.69
CA GLN A 73 3.20 -10.05 3.10
C GLN A 73 3.85 -8.96 3.97
N VAL A 74 4.59 -7.99 3.40
CA VAL A 74 5.35 -7.01 4.21
C VAL A 74 4.62 -5.66 4.41
N SER A 75 3.70 -5.31 3.52
CA SER A 75 3.07 -3.97 3.44
C SER A 75 1.84 -3.79 4.31
N ARG A 76 1.79 -4.33 5.55
CA ARG A 76 0.75 -4.05 6.58
C ARG A 76 -0.73 -3.97 6.10
N GLY A 77 -1.11 -4.68 5.04
CA GLY A 77 -2.49 -4.73 4.53
C GLY A 77 -3.05 -3.43 3.95
N LEU A 78 -2.22 -2.44 3.61
CA LEU A 78 -2.68 -1.22 2.91
C LEU A 78 -2.91 -1.50 1.43
N ARG A 79 -4.00 -0.96 0.87
CA ARG A 79 -4.36 -1.20 -0.53
C ARG A 79 -3.37 -0.52 -1.49
N PRO A 80 -3.18 -1.06 -2.71
CA PRO A 80 -2.26 -0.48 -3.69
C PRO A 80 -2.55 1.00 -4.01
N GLU A 81 -3.82 1.40 -3.98
CA GLU A 81 -4.24 2.78 -4.27
C GLU A 81 -3.69 3.79 -3.26
N TYR A 82 -3.49 3.37 -2.00
CA TYR A 82 -2.87 4.21 -0.98
C TYR A 82 -1.40 4.51 -1.30
N TRP A 83 -0.66 3.51 -1.75
CA TRP A 83 0.75 3.69 -2.10
C TRP A 83 0.89 4.49 -3.39
N CYS A 84 0.01 4.26 -4.36
CA CYS A 84 -0.06 5.07 -5.57
C CYS A 84 -0.31 6.56 -5.25
N SER A 85 -1.26 6.88 -4.37
CA SER A 85 -1.49 8.26 -3.96
C SER A 85 -0.33 8.86 -3.16
N LEU A 86 0.35 8.05 -2.35
CA LEU A 86 1.51 8.51 -1.57
C LEU A 86 2.71 8.82 -2.47
N ILE A 87 3.02 7.97 -3.46
CA ILE A 87 4.04 8.26 -4.47
C ILE A 87 3.69 9.55 -5.21
N ALA A 88 2.44 9.70 -5.64
CA ALA A 88 2.02 10.89 -6.38
C ALA A 88 2.14 12.16 -5.52
N THR A 89 1.71 12.15 -4.27
CA THR A 89 1.63 13.38 -3.47
C THR A 89 2.89 13.71 -2.69
N GLN A 90 3.66 12.72 -2.25
CA GLN A 90 4.84 12.88 -1.41
C GLN A 90 6.15 12.57 -2.14
N GLY A 91 6.07 11.92 -3.30
CA GLY A 91 7.23 11.53 -4.09
C GLY A 91 7.92 10.27 -3.57
N CYS A 92 8.95 9.86 -4.31
CA CYS A 92 9.75 8.67 -4.01
C CYS A 92 10.64 8.83 -2.78
N ASP A 93 11.01 10.07 -2.44
CA ASP A 93 11.93 10.38 -1.34
C ASP A 93 11.23 10.43 0.02
N ASP A 94 9.90 10.30 0.07
CA ASP A 94 9.16 10.18 1.33
C ASP A 94 9.63 8.92 2.08
N PRO A 95 10.04 9.02 3.37
CA PRO A 95 10.58 7.88 4.11
C PRO A 95 9.65 6.67 4.18
N ARG A 96 8.33 6.88 4.13
CA ARG A 96 7.34 5.78 4.15
C ARG A 96 7.28 5.09 2.81
N VAL A 97 7.31 5.87 1.72
CA VAL A 97 7.36 5.35 0.35
C VAL A 97 8.65 4.56 0.15
N MET A 98 9.81 5.14 0.50
CA MET A 98 11.10 4.45 0.41
C MET A 98 11.11 3.11 1.15
N LEU A 99 10.64 3.07 2.40
CA LEU A 99 10.64 1.84 3.19
C LEU A 99 9.74 0.76 2.57
N TRP A 100 8.58 1.14 2.04
CA TRP A 100 7.69 0.21 1.35
C TRP A 100 8.31 -0.31 0.04
N LEU A 101 8.87 0.58 -0.78
CA LEU A 101 9.56 0.22 -2.02
C LEU A 101 10.71 -0.77 -1.76
N GLN A 102 11.54 -0.50 -0.74
CA GLN A 102 12.64 -1.38 -0.34
C GLN A 102 12.13 -2.75 0.13
N ALA A 103 11.10 -2.75 0.97
CA ALA A 103 10.50 -3.98 1.48
C ALA A 103 9.94 -4.85 0.35
N GLU A 104 9.19 -4.27 -0.58
CA GLU A 104 8.62 -5.02 -1.70
C GLU A 104 9.72 -5.50 -2.66
N TYR A 105 10.70 -4.64 -2.99
CA TYR A 105 11.83 -5.00 -3.84
C TYR A 105 12.62 -6.19 -3.28
N ALA A 106 12.88 -6.20 -1.96
CA ALA A 106 13.65 -7.25 -1.28
C ALA A 106 12.95 -8.62 -1.24
N THR A 107 11.62 -8.65 -1.36
CA THR A 107 10.85 -9.92 -1.38
C THR A 107 10.88 -10.63 -2.72
N PHE A 108 11.29 -9.94 -3.79
CA PHE A 108 11.26 -10.50 -5.13
C PHE A 108 12.54 -11.29 -5.44
N ARG A 109 12.38 -12.55 -5.81
CA ARG A 109 13.47 -13.43 -6.25
C ARG A 109 13.01 -14.23 -7.47
N ALA A 110 13.12 -13.64 -8.66
CA ALA A 110 12.84 -14.31 -9.92
C ALA A 110 13.65 -13.72 -11.08
N GLY A 111 13.90 -14.52 -12.11
CA GLY A 111 14.70 -14.15 -13.29
C GLY A 111 16.18 -14.51 -13.15
N ASP A 112 16.91 -14.32 -14.26
CA ASP A 112 18.36 -14.56 -14.33
C ASP A 112 19.14 -13.41 -13.69
N VAL A 113 18.55 -12.20 -13.69
CA VAL A 113 19.19 -10.96 -13.25
C VAL A 113 18.30 -10.28 -12.19
N PRO A 114 18.34 -10.74 -10.92
CA PRO A 114 17.37 -10.35 -9.89
C PRO A 114 17.48 -8.89 -9.43
N ASP A 115 18.60 -8.21 -9.69
CA ASP A 115 18.82 -6.80 -9.40
C ASP A 115 18.05 -5.87 -10.37
N LYS A 116 17.73 -6.35 -11.57
CA LYS A 116 16.98 -5.59 -12.58
C LYS A 116 15.48 -5.64 -12.32
N ILE A 117 14.79 -4.65 -12.87
CA ILE A 117 13.35 -4.45 -12.67
C ILE A 117 12.68 -4.49 -14.04
N CYS A 118 12.14 -5.65 -14.40
CA CYS A 118 11.38 -5.84 -15.63
C CYS A 118 9.91 -6.02 -15.33
N ASP A 119 9.07 -5.51 -16.23
CA ASP A 119 7.63 -5.64 -16.14
C ASP A 119 7.01 -6.43 -17.30
N SER A 120 5.77 -6.85 -17.11
CA SER A 120 4.99 -7.62 -18.09
C SER A 120 4.72 -6.90 -19.41
N GLY A 121 5.02 -5.61 -19.50
CA GLY A 121 4.96 -4.83 -20.74
C GLY A 121 6.25 -4.90 -21.56
N GLY A 122 7.28 -5.61 -21.07
CA GLY A 122 8.58 -5.68 -21.73
C GLY A 122 9.44 -4.45 -21.48
N VAL A 123 9.17 -3.68 -20.42
CA VAL A 123 9.95 -2.50 -20.05
C VAL A 123 10.88 -2.83 -18.87
N GLN A 124 12.14 -2.38 -18.97
CA GLN A 124 13.10 -2.44 -17.88
C GLN A 124 13.25 -1.05 -17.25
N HIS A 125 12.94 -0.94 -15.97
CA HIS A 125 12.93 0.31 -15.22
C HIS A 125 14.26 0.55 -14.48
N PRO A 126 14.75 1.79 -14.42
CA PRO A 126 16.01 2.12 -13.75
C PRO A 126 15.88 2.08 -12.22
N THR A 127 14.68 2.37 -11.70
CA THR A 127 14.42 2.38 -10.25
C THR A 127 13.09 1.73 -9.93
N TYR A 128 12.96 1.23 -8.70
CA TYR A 128 11.71 0.61 -8.26
C TYR A 128 10.59 1.63 -8.13
N CYS A 129 10.90 2.89 -7.79
CA CYS A 129 9.88 3.93 -7.77
C CYS A 129 9.34 4.28 -9.16
N ALA A 130 10.20 4.29 -10.19
CA ALA A 130 9.76 4.47 -11.59
C ALA A 130 8.80 3.35 -12.00
N PHE A 131 9.15 2.09 -11.73
CA PHE A 131 8.28 0.95 -11.97
C PHE A 131 6.93 1.06 -11.26
N LYS A 132 6.90 1.44 -9.98
CA LYS A 132 5.63 1.56 -9.24
C LYS A 132 4.79 2.75 -9.73
N SER A 133 5.42 3.86 -10.09
CA SER A 133 4.74 4.99 -10.72
C SER A 133 4.11 4.59 -12.05
N HIS A 134 4.84 3.87 -12.89
CA HIS A 134 4.34 3.29 -14.13
C HIS A 134 3.15 2.37 -13.87
N GLN A 135 3.27 1.45 -12.91
CA GLN A 135 2.19 0.53 -12.53
C GLN A 135 0.91 1.29 -12.12
N CYS A 136 1.05 2.36 -11.32
CA CYS A 136 -0.07 3.20 -10.91
C CYS A 136 -0.69 3.96 -12.09
N LEU A 137 0.14 4.49 -12.99
CA LEU A 137 -0.30 5.21 -14.18
C LEU A 137 -1.10 4.30 -15.14
N GLN A 138 -0.58 3.10 -15.42
CA GLN A 138 -1.24 2.12 -16.30
C GLN A 138 -2.58 1.64 -15.72
N GLN A 139 -2.62 1.38 -14.41
CA GLN A 139 -3.86 1.05 -13.71
C GLN A 139 -4.88 2.20 -13.78
N SER A 140 -4.42 3.45 -13.69
CA SER A 140 -5.30 4.63 -13.71
C SER A 140 -5.84 4.96 -15.10
N LEU A 141 -5.02 4.85 -16.15
CA LEU A 141 -5.42 5.21 -17.51
C LEU A 141 -6.21 4.11 -18.20
N TYR A 142 -5.76 2.87 -18.05
CA TYR A 142 -6.23 1.76 -18.88
C TYR A 142 -6.84 0.62 -18.07
N ASN A 143 -6.91 0.77 -16.74
CA ASN A 143 -7.27 -0.32 -15.83
C ASN A 143 -6.37 -1.56 -16.06
N GLN A 144 -5.15 -1.33 -16.55
CA GLN A 144 -4.24 -2.38 -16.98
C GLN A 144 -3.34 -2.82 -15.84
N ARG A 145 -3.23 -4.13 -15.71
CA ARG A 145 -2.42 -4.79 -14.71
C ARG A 145 -0.98 -4.98 -15.21
N VAL A 146 -0.04 -4.21 -14.66
CA VAL A 146 1.40 -4.37 -14.91
C VAL A 146 2.02 -5.07 -13.71
N ILE A 147 2.68 -6.21 -13.94
CA ILE A 147 3.34 -6.98 -12.89
C ILE A 147 4.86 -6.95 -13.06
N ARG A 148 5.58 -6.94 -11.94
CA ARG A 148 7.02 -7.23 -11.96
C ARG A 148 7.19 -8.71 -12.30
N HIS A 149 8.08 -9.01 -13.22
CA HIS A 149 8.59 -10.36 -13.40
C HIS A 149 10.12 -10.37 -13.48
N GLY A 150 10.69 -11.57 -13.50
CA GLY A 150 12.13 -11.72 -13.61
C GLY A 150 12.63 -11.20 -14.95
N CYS A 151 13.76 -10.51 -14.95
CA CYS A 151 14.46 -10.21 -16.20
C CYS A 151 15.16 -11.48 -16.68
N PHE A 152 14.94 -11.86 -17.94
CA PHE A 152 15.52 -13.06 -18.54
C PHE A 152 16.48 -12.71 -19.67
N ALA A 153 17.62 -13.39 -19.74
CA ALA A 153 18.67 -13.08 -20.72
C ALA A 153 18.24 -13.32 -22.19
N ASN A 154 17.21 -14.14 -22.39
CA ASN A 154 16.66 -14.47 -23.71
C ASN A 154 15.56 -13.49 -24.18
N GLN A 155 15.20 -12.49 -23.38
CA GLN A 155 14.19 -11.50 -23.73
C GLN A 155 14.81 -10.13 -24.00
N THR A 156 14.23 -9.42 -24.95
CA THR A 156 14.61 -8.04 -25.25
C THR A 156 13.65 -7.10 -24.54
N TYR A 157 14.18 -6.18 -23.73
CA TYR A 157 13.40 -5.18 -23.01
C TYR A 157 13.63 -3.79 -23.58
N HIS A 158 12.60 -2.94 -23.52
CA HIS A 158 12.79 -1.51 -23.67
C HIS A 158 13.39 -0.96 -22.37
N VAL A 159 14.69 -0.65 -22.41
CA VAL A 159 15.43 -0.19 -21.23
C VAL A 159 15.29 1.32 -21.10
N LEU A 160 14.69 1.76 -20.00
CA LEU A 160 14.55 3.17 -19.67
C LEU A 160 15.83 3.71 -19.03
N SER A 161 16.22 4.91 -19.46
CA SER A 161 17.23 5.75 -18.81
C SER A 161 16.75 6.29 -17.46
N GLU A 162 17.67 6.83 -16.65
CA GLU A 162 17.31 7.47 -15.37
C GLU A 162 16.33 8.64 -15.57
N GLU A 163 16.52 9.42 -16.64
CA GLU A 163 15.68 10.55 -17.02
C GLU A 163 14.28 10.09 -17.40
N GLU A 164 14.16 9.03 -18.19
CA GLU A 164 12.87 8.42 -18.52
C GLU A 164 12.19 7.82 -17.28
N GLY A 165 12.95 7.25 -16.35
CA GLY A 165 12.44 6.80 -15.06
C GLY A 165 11.88 7.93 -14.20
N LYS A 166 12.56 9.08 -14.13
CA LYS A 166 12.06 10.28 -13.45
C LYS A 166 10.80 10.83 -14.12
N GLU A 167 10.74 10.75 -15.45
CA GLU A 167 9.59 11.15 -16.24
C GLU A 167 8.35 10.27 -15.94
N GLU A 168 8.50 8.96 -15.76
CA GLU A 168 7.40 8.08 -15.34
C GLU A 168 6.80 8.49 -13.98
N VAL A 169 7.66 8.85 -13.01
CA VAL A 169 7.21 9.38 -11.71
C VAL A 169 6.45 10.69 -11.88
N ARG A 170 6.99 11.61 -12.69
CA ARG A 170 6.38 12.92 -12.98
C ARG A 170 5.01 12.78 -13.65
N ARG A 171 4.89 11.88 -14.64
CA ARG A 171 3.63 11.59 -15.34
C ARG A 171 2.57 11.07 -14.39
N TRP A 172 2.95 10.15 -13.48
CA TRP A 172 2.04 9.65 -12.47
C TRP A 172 1.54 10.77 -11.54
N HIS A 173 2.46 11.61 -11.04
CA HIS A 173 2.11 12.77 -10.21
C HIS A 173 1.09 13.68 -10.91
N GLN A 174 1.36 14.08 -12.16
CA GLN A 174 0.44 14.94 -12.92
C GLN A 174 -0.92 14.30 -13.17
N ARG A 175 -0.93 13.01 -13.54
CA ARG A 175 -2.17 12.27 -13.74
C ARG A 175 -2.98 12.24 -12.45
N PHE A 176 -2.34 11.96 -11.32
CA PHE A 176 -3.00 11.91 -10.03
C PHE A 176 -3.64 13.26 -9.67
N LEU A 177 -2.93 14.38 -9.84
CA LEU A 177 -3.48 15.72 -9.61
C LEU A 177 -4.72 15.98 -10.46
N SER A 178 -4.68 15.62 -11.75
CA SER A 178 -5.84 15.77 -12.65
C SER A 178 -7.09 14.98 -12.23
N LEU A 179 -6.91 13.93 -11.42
CA LEU A 179 -8.02 13.13 -10.87
C LEU A 179 -8.57 13.71 -9.57
N THR A 180 -7.79 14.54 -8.87
CA THR A 180 -8.15 15.11 -7.56
C THR A 180 -8.69 16.54 -7.66
N GLU A 181 -8.37 17.27 -8.72
CA GLU A 181 -8.82 18.66 -8.95
C GLU A 181 -10.21 18.76 -9.61
N GLY A 182 -11.03 17.70 -9.50
CA GLY A 182 -12.37 17.61 -10.08
C GLY A 182 -13.36 18.68 -9.61
#